data_AF-A0A0F9QLM7-F1
#
_entry.id   AF-A0A0F9QLM7-F1
#
_cell.length_a   1.000
_cell.length_b   1.000
_cell.length_c   1.000
_cell.angle_alpha   90.00
_cell.angle_beta   90.00
_cell.angle_gamma   90.00
#
_symmetry.space_group_name_H-M   'P 1'
#
loop_
_entity.id
_entity.type
_entity.pdbx_description
1 polymer ?
#
loop_
_entity_poly.entity_id
_entity_poly.type
_entity_poly.pdbx_seq_one_letter_code
_entity_poly.pdbx_strand_id
1 'polypeptide(L)'
;MKNLIFQYYIPYELGDKDMGGSTMPEWAHAGSRSAKTYAKICGAEYLLSHDRYFTHLDPRLDSLKLFYDPFFEQFDNILCLDLDMLVATKENIFNIPIADVAMVHELGVHTTGPGGWMKKVMDIGLSQRGIIAYGKHLFGQDWIFPKSKLYPNERFRYLNGGLQLWSREGRLKARKQFTSVDHYTLHTRYTEQMYVNLQLSQSVFNVSELDTYWNRMPYQWKNNQPDGKINHFLARIKFNMPKLEKTELSVWNNI
;
A
#
# COMPACT_ATOMS: atom_id res chain seq x y z
N MET A 1 23.51 3.96 -2.90
CA MET A 1 22.34 3.09 -2.69
C MET A 1 21.49 3.12 -3.95
N LYS A 2 21.05 1.97 -4.43
CA LYS A 2 20.19 1.84 -5.61
C LYS A 2 18.74 1.69 -5.14
N ASN A 3 17.98 2.78 -5.17
CA ASN A 3 16.58 2.80 -4.69
C ASN A 3 15.59 2.85 -5.86
N LEU A 4 14.38 2.37 -5.64
CA LEU A 4 13.30 2.36 -6.63
C LEU A 4 12.02 2.97 -6.05
N ILE A 5 11.34 3.81 -6.82
CA ILE A 5 9.91 4.08 -6.66
C ILE A 5 9.15 3.24 -7.67
N PHE A 6 8.30 2.35 -7.17
CA PHE A 6 7.55 1.38 -7.93
C PHE A 6 6.05 1.70 -7.88
N GLN A 7 5.43 1.75 -9.04
CA GLN A 7 3.98 1.78 -9.20
C GLN A 7 3.57 0.74 -10.23
N TYR A 8 2.31 0.35 -10.22
CA TYR A 8 1.78 -0.60 -11.18
C TYR A 8 0.38 -0.19 -11.62
N TYR A 9 0.08 -0.39 -12.90
CA TYR A 9 -1.26 -0.27 -13.45
C TYR A 9 -1.54 -1.50 -14.30
N ILE A 10 -2.36 -2.39 -13.79
CA ILE A 10 -2.90 -3.50 -14.58
C ILE A 10 -4.28 -3.08 -15.09
N PRO A 11 -4.49 -3.02 -16.41
CA PRO A 11 -5.82 -2.80 -16.97
C PRO A 11 -6.80 -3.84 -16.42
N TYR A 12 -7.95 -3.39 -15.94
CA TYR A 12 -8.94 -4.28 -15.36
C TYR A 12 -9.53 -5.21 -16.42
N GLU A 13 -9.56 -6.50 -16.11
CA GLU A 13 -10.05 -7.56 -17.01
C GLU A 13 -11.55 -7.86 -16.81
N LEU A 14 -12.22 -7.27 -15.81
CA LEU A 14 -13.57 -7.67 -15.34
C LEU A 14 -14.68 -6.61 -15.45
N GLY A 15 -14.52 -5.58 -16.29
CA GLY A 15 -15.65 -4.71 -16.69
C GLY A 15 -16.20 -3.71 -15.65
N ASP A 16 -15.48 -3.46 -14.55
CA ASP A 16 -15.83 -2.41 -13.58
C ASP A 16 -15.56 -1.01 -14.16
N LYS A 17 -16.64 -0.35 -14.62
CA LYS A 17 -16.61 0.93 -15.35
C LYS A 17 -16.01 2.12 -14.59
N ASP A 18 -15.88 2.03 -13.25
CA ASP A 18 -15.51 3.17 -12.40
C ASP A 18 -14.04 3.15 -11.93
N MET A 19 -13.25 2.11 -12.26
CA MET A 19 -11.92 1.89 -11.66
C MET A 19 -10.71 1.97 -12.61
N GLY A 20 -10.91 1.90 -13.92
CA GLY A 20 -9.85 1.95 -14.92
C GLY A 20 -10.29 1.32 -16.23
N GLY A 21 -9.70 1.75 -17.35
CA GLY A 21 -10.00 1.22 -18.68
C GLY A 21 -8.87 0.33 -19.20
N SER A 22 -9.01 -0.11 -20.47
CA SER A 22 -7.88 -0.69 -21.23
C SER A 22 -6.68 0.26 -21.29
N THR A 23 -6.93 1.56 -21.15
CA THR A 23 -5.92 2.62 -21.01
C THR A 23 -5.84 3.13 -19.59
N MET A 24 -4.66 3.61 -19.19
CA MET A 24 -4.46 4.23 -17.89
C MET A 24 -5.22 5.56 -17.82
N PRO A 25 -6.07 5.78 -16.81
CA PRO A 25 -6.87 7.00 -16.70
C PRO A 25 -6.02 8.21 -16.28
N GLU A 26 -6.51 9.42 -16.57
CA GLU A 26 -5.72 10.65 -16.34
C GLU A 26 -5.33 10.87 -14.87
N TRP A 27 -6.16 10.44 -13.91
CA TRP A 27 -5.79 10.50 -12.49
C TRP A 27 -4.58 9.61 -12.16
N ALA A 28 -4.46 8.45 -12.81
CA ALA A 28 -3.33 7.55 -12.63
C ALA A 28 -2.08 8.09 -13.35
N HIS A 29 -2.25 8.71 -14.52
CA HIS A 29 -1.18 9.48 -15.14
C HIS A 29 -0.68 10.60 -14.21
N ALA A 30 -1.58 11.29 -13.51
CA ALA A 30 -1.22 12.35 -12.57
C ALA A 30 -0.39 11.81 -11.39
N GLY A 31 -0.84 10.72 -10.76
CA GLY A 31 -0.06 10.06 -9.71
C GLY A 31 1.30 9.58 -10.20
N SER A 32 1.36 9.01 -11.40
CA SER A 32 2.61 8.59 -12.04
C SER A 32 3.59 9.73 -12.27
N ARG A 33 3.14 10.88 -12.78
CA ARG A 33 4.00 12.06 -12.99
C ARG A 33 4.53 12.61 -11.66
N SER A 34 3.69 12.65 -10.64
CA SER A 34 4.07 13.07 -9.28
C SER A 34 5.16 12.15 -8.71
N ALA A 35 4.93 10.84 -8.72
CA ALA A 35 5.88 9.84 -8.22
C ALA A 35 7.20 9.80 -9.02
N LYS A 36 7.13 9.89 -10.36
CA LYS A 36 8.33 9.97 -11.23
C LYS A 36 9.16 11.21 -10.94
N THR A 37 8.52 12.32 -10.63
CA THR A 37 9.20 13.56 -10.23
C THR A 37 9.84 13.42 -8.86
N TYR A 38 9.12 12.81 -7.90
CA TYR A 38 9.65 12.52 -6.58
C TYR A 38 10.85 11.56 -6.61
N ALA A 39 10.84 10.57 -7.52
CA ALA A 39 11.99 9.68 -7.72
C ALA A 39 13.26 10.45 -8.08
N LYS A 40 13.15 11.45 -8.97
CA LYS A 40 14.28 12.33 -9.32
C LYS A 40 14.79 13.11 -8.10
N ILE A 41 13.88 13.67 -7.31
CA ILE A 41 14.23 14.40 -6.07
C ILE A 41 14.98 13.49 -5.09
N CYS A 42 14.57 12.23 -4.98
CA CYS A 42 15.18 11.26 -4.08
C CYS A 42 16.48 10.63 -4.61
N GLY A 43 16.84 10.86 -5.88
CA GLY A 43 17.92 10.13 -6.55
C GLY A 43 17.63 8.64 -6.73
N ALA A 44 16.35 8.28 -6.91
CA ALA A 44 15.89 6.90 -7.09
C ALA A 44 15.46 6.63 -8.55
N GLU A 45 15.47 5.36 -8.94
CA GLU A 45 14.84 4.92 -10.18
C GLU A 45 13.32 4.96 -10.06
N TYR A 46 12.63 5.02 -11.20
CA TYR A 46 11.18 4.98 -11.28
C TYR A 46 10.73 3.89 -12.24
N LEU A 47 9.83 3.02 -11.78
CA LEU A 47 9.20 1.98 -12.59
C LEU A 47 7.68 2.07 -12.45
N LEU A 48 7.00 2.24 -13.57
CA LEU A 48 5.58 1.94 -13.71
C LEU A 48 5.46 0.65 -14.51
N SER A 49 4.94 -0.41 -13.89
CA SER A 49 4.76 -1.69 -14.57
C SER A 49 3.31 -1.92 -14.97
N HIS A 50 3.14 -2.53 -16.14
CA HIS A 50 1.85 -2.96 -16.69
C HIS A 50 1.75 -4.49 -16.81
N ASP A 51 2.77 -5.21 -16.37
CA ASP A 51 2.91 -6.64 -16.59
C ASP A 51 2.27 -7.42 -15.44
N ARG A 52 1.43 -8.39 -15.82
CA ARG A 52 0.89 -9.42 -14.92
C ARG A 52 2.02 -10.37 -14.52
N TYR A 53 2.19 -10.55 -13.22
CA TYR A 53 2.98 -11.62 -12.62
C TYR A 53 2.07 -12.78 -12.19
N PHE A 54 0.94 -12.48 -11.56
CA PHE A 54 -0.08 -13.47 -11.18
C PHE A 54 -1.26 -13.43 -12.14
N THR A 55 -1.13 -14.10 -13.29
CA THR A 55 -2.17 -14.07 -14.34
C THR A 55 -3.48 -14.76 -13.94
N HIS A 56 -3.44 -15.66 -12.94
CA HIS A 56 -4.58 -16.42 -12.45
C HIS A 56 -5.25 -15.81 -11.21
N LEU A 57 -4.71 -14.72 -10.66
CA LEU A 57 -5.24 -14.05 -9.46
C LEU A 57 -5.81 -12.67 -9.79
N ASP A 58 -6.37 -12.01 -8.76
CA ASP A 58 -6.84 -10.62 -8.87
C ASP A 58 -5.64 -9.69 -9.20
N PRO A 59 -5.76 -8.80 -10.21
CA PRO A 59 -4.72 -7.86 -10.59
C PRO A 59 -4.11 -7.02 -9.46
N ARG A 60 -4.86 -6.76 -8.38
CA ARG A 60 -4.36 -5.97 -7.23
C ARG A 60 -3.27 -6.73 -6.45
N LEU A 61 -3.22 -8.05 -6.58
CA LEU A 61 -2.16 -8.88 -6.00
C LEU A 61 -0.85 -8.83 -6.80
N ASP A 62 -0.82 -8.22 -8.01
CA ASP A 62 0.40 -8.09 -8.81
C ASP A 62 1.46 -7.20 -8.17
N SER A 63 1.08 -6.33 -7.24
CA SER A 63 2.06 -5.60 -6.40
C SER A 63 3.00 -6.56 -5.66
N LEU A 64 2.52 -7.74 -5.24
CA LEU A 64 3.30 -8.71 -4.49
C LEU A 64 4.49 -9.28 -5.28
N LYS A 65 4.55 -9.08 -6.60
CA LYS A 65 5.71 -9.47 -7.43
C LYS A 65 7.02 -8.84 -6.93
N LEU A 66 6.94 -7.72 -6.21
CA LEU A 66 8.09 -7.07 -5.59
C LEU A 66 8.86 -8.02 -4.64
N PHE A 67 8.19 -9.06 -4.10
CA PHE A 67 8.83 -10.09 -3.28
C PHE A 67 9.39 -11.24 -4.08
N TYR A 68 8.76 -11.63 -5.19
CA TYR A 68 9.00 -12.90 -5.86
C TYR A 68 9.82 -12.80 -7.15
N ASP A 69 9.77 -11.66 -7.84
CA ASP A 69 10.54 -11.44 -9.06
C ASP A 69 11.99 -11.03 -8.74
N PRO A 70 13.01 -11.81 -9.17
CA PRO A 70 14.42 -11.51 -8.94
C PRO A 70 14.87 -10.15 -9.46
N PHE A 71 14.15 -9.55 -10.44
CA PHE A 71 14.43 -8.20 -10.91
C PHE A 71 14.51 -7.19 -9.76
N PHE A 72 13.68 -7.33 -8.72
CA PHE A 72 13.63 -6.38 -7.61
C PHE A 72 14.74 -6.55 -6.58
N GLU A 73 15.55 -7.62 -6.66
CA GLU A 73 16.67 -7.85 -5.74
C GLU A 73 17.81 -6.87 -5.94
N GLN A 74 17.96 -6.30 -7.14
CA GLN A 74 19.01 -5.33 -7.44
C GLN A 74 18.88 -4.02 -6.65
N PHE A 75 17.70 -3.72 -6.10
CA PHE A 75 17.46 -2.48 -5.35
C PHE A 75 17.70 -2.69 -3.86
N ASP A 76 18.29 -1.70 -3.20
CA ASP A 76 18.47 -1.67 -1.76
C ASP A 76 17.11 -1.42 -1.09
N ASN A 77 16.42 -0.33 -1.47
CA ASN A 77 15.08 0.00 -0.99
C ASN A 77 14.10 0.18 -2.15
N ILE A 78 12.84 -0.19 -1.90
CA ILE A 78 11.74 -0.01 -2.86
C ILE A 78 10.59 0.68 -2.14
N LEU A 79 10.19 1.85 -2.63
CA LEU A 79 8.94 2.51 -2.26
C LEU A 79 7.86 2.10 -3.26
N CYS A 80 6.90 1.28 -2.82
CA CYS A 80 5.67 1.02 -3.56
C CYS A 80 4.64 2.11 -3.24
N LEU A 81 4.08 2.74 -4.28
CA LEU A 81 3.02 3.75 -4.16
C LEU A 81 1.81 3.38 -5.03
N ASP A 82 0.61 3.63 -4.52
CA ASP A 82 -0.60 3.60 -5.34
C ASP A 82 -0.60 4.76 -6.36
N LEU A 83 -1.35 4.58 -7.45
CA LEU A 83 -1.48 5.59 -8.51
C LEU A 83 -2.47 6.70 -8.18
N ASP A 84 -3.32 6.55 -7.16
CA ASP A 84 -4.24 7.57 -6.69
C ASP A 84 -3.63 8.42 -5.56
N MET A 85 -2.32 8.68 -5.64
CA MET A 85 -1.58 9.51 -4.68
C MET A 85 -0.87 10.69 -5.37
N LEU A 86 -0.76 11.81 -4.67
CA LEU A 86 0.14 12.91 -5.04
C LEU A 86 1.17 13.17 -3.95
N VAL A 87 2.44 13.35 -4.35
CA VAL A 87 3.56 13.62 -3.45
C VAL A 87 3.79 15.12 -3.35
N ALA A 88 3.59 15.71 -2.17
CA ALA A 88 3.69 17.15 -1.90
C ALA A 88 5.01 17.54 -1.19
N THR A 89 5.92 16.60 -0.94
CA THR A 89 7.17 16.84 -0.21
C THR A 89 8.42 16.67 -1.08
N LYS A 90 9.48 17.41 -0.74
CA LYS A 90 10.85 17.19 -1.26
C LYS A 90 11.72 16.37 -0.30
N GLU A 91 11.21 16.01 0.88
CA GLU A 91 11.92 15.18 1.84
C GLU A 91 12.14 13.78 1.26
N ASN A 92 13.37 13.29 1.31
CA ASN A 92 13.73 11.99 0.77
C ASN A 92 13.34 10.87 1.75
N ILE A 93 12.31 10.09 1.41
CA ILE A 93 11.81 9.00 2.27
C ILE A 93 12.85 7.89 2.47
N PHE A 94 13.81 7.72 1.57
CA PHE A 94 14.87 6.71 1.70
C PHE A 94 15.93 7.08 2.74
N ASN A 95 15.90 8.30 3.29
CA ASN A 95 16.72 8.69 4.43
C ASN A 95 16.11 8.25 5.77
N ILE A 96 14.86 7.77 5.78
CA ILE A 96 14.23 7.26 6.99
C ILE A 96 14.80 5.86 7.27
N PRO A 97 15.37 5.61 8.47
CA PRO A 97 15.82 4.28 8.82
C PRO A 97 14.62 3.36 8.98
N ILE A 98 14.64 2.24 8.26
CA ILE A 98 13.62 1.20 8.35
C ILE A 98 14.26 -0.14 8.70
N ALA A 99 13.47 -1.04 9.28
CA ALA A 99 13.86 -2.43 9.47
C ALA A 99 13.52 -3.26 8.21
N ASP A 100 12.52 -4.15 8.28
CA ASP A 100 12.12 -4.95 7.11
C ASP A 100 11.25 -4.13 6.14
N VAL A 101 10.31 -3.37 6.70
CA VAL A 101 9.36 -2.56 5.96
C VAL A 101 8.90 -1.39 6.81
N ALA A 102 8.60 -0.26 6.17
CA ALA A 102 7.85 0.83 6.74
C ALA A 102 6.53 1.07 6.01
N MET A 103 5.46 1.23 6.78
CA MET A 103 4.11 1.52 6.28
C MET A 103 3.40 2.50 7.22
N VAL A 104 2.29 3.07 6.76
CA VAL A 104 1.48 4.00 7.54
C VAL A 104 0.28 3.28 8.12
N HIS A 105 0.02 3.46 9.41
CA HIS A 105 -1.21 2.96 10.02
C HIS A 105 -2.42 3.75 9.50
N GLU A 106 -3.48 3.03 9.13
CA GLU A 106 -4.72 3.63 8.65
C GLU A 106 -5.56 4.16 9.82
N LEU A 107 -5.07 5.22 10.46
CA LEU A 107 -5.65 5.79 11.68
C LEU A 107 -7.09 6.25 11.46
N GLY A 108 -8.01 5.83 12.33
CA GLY A 108 -9.44 6.14 12.23
C GLY A 108 -10.24 5.16 11.37
N VAL A 109 -9.60 4.17 10.73
CA VAL A 109 -10.31 3.16 9.91
C VAL A 109 -11.31 2.33 10.73
N HIS A 110 -11.08 2.21 12.03
CA HIS A 110 -11.90 1.40 12.95
C HIS A 110 -13.13 2.14 13.48
N THR A 111 -13.10 3.47 13.48
CA THR A 111 -14.05 4.31 14.24
C THR A 111 -14.82 5.28 13.37
N THR A 112 -14.38 5.53 12.14
CA THR A 112 -15.03 6.45 11.20
C THR A 112 -15.76 5.70 10.08
N GLY A 113 -16.07 6.36 8.95
CA GLY A 113 -16.83 5.81 7.82
C GLY A 113 -16.53 4.35 7.43
N PRO A 114 -15.26 3.90 7.31
CA PRO A 114 -14.93 2.52 6.95
C PRO A 114 -15.06 1.48 8.09
N GLY A 115 -15.35 1.88 9.33
CA GLY A 115 -15.37 0.96 10.49
C GLY A 115 -16.37 -0.20 10.35
N GLY A 116 -17.52 0.06 9.72
CA GLY A 116 -18.51 -0.99 9.43
C GLY A 116 -18.01 -2.03 8.43
N TRP A 117 -17.23 -1.63 7.43
CA TRP A 117 -16.58 -2.55 6.49
C TRP A 117 -15.46 -3.33 7.18
N MET A 118 -14.63 -2.66 7.99
CA MET A 118 -13.56 -3.33 8.75
C MET A 118 -14.10 -4.42 9.68
N LYS A 119 -15.20 -4.17 10.38
CA LYS A 119 -15.85 -5.19 11.23
C LYS A 119 -16.28 -6.40 10.39
N LYS A 120 -16.83 -6.17 9.20
CA LYS A 120 -17.25 -7.25 8.29
C LYS A 120 -16.07 -8.03 7.72
N VAL A 121 -14.94 -7.41 7.43
CA VAL A 121 -13.80 -8.11 6.83
C VAL A 121 -12.92 -8.80 7.88
N MET A 122 -12.73 -8.18 9.03
CA MET A 122 -11.78 -8.65 10.03
C MET A 122 -12.41 -9.66 10.99
N ASP A 123 -13.64 -9.42 11.46
CA ASP A 123 -14.15 -10.07 12.68
C ASP A 123 -15.06 -11.27 12.43
N ILE A 124 -15.49 -11.48 11.19
CA ILE A 124 -16.42 -12.56 10.85
C ILE A 124 -15.71 -13.92 10.87
N GLY A 125 -16.48 -15.00 10.84
CA GLY A 125 -15.94 -16.36 10.88
C GLY A 125 -15.18 -16.74 9.61
N LEU A 126 -14.38 -17.80 9.71
CA LEU A 126 -13.59 -18.34 8.58
C LEU A 126 -14.48 -18.75 7.41
N SER A 127 -15.64 -19.36 7.67
CA SER A 127 -16.63 -19.73 6.64
C SER A 127 -17.17 -18.53 5.86
N GLN A 128 -17.09 -17.35 6.47
CA GLN A 128 -17.46 -16.08 5.86
C GLN A 128 -16.25 -15.25 5.44
N ARG A 129 -15.05 -15.86 5.45
CA ARG A 129 -13.77 -15.29 4.97
C ARG A 129 -13.11 -14.27 5.88
N GLY A 130 -13.44 -14.23 7.17
CA GLY A 130 -12.87 -13.24 8.08
C GLY A 130 -11.34 -13.36 8.25
N ILE A 131 -10.64 -12.23 8.15
CA ILE A 131 -9.18 -12.17 8.17
C ILE A 131 -8.59 -12.62 9.52
N ILE A 132 -9.18 -12.25 10.65
CA ILE A 132 -8.70 -12.69 11.97
C ILE A 132 -8.87 -14.21 12.12
N ALA A 133 -10.02 -14.74 11.71
CA ALA A 133 -10.27 -16.18 11.76
C ALA A 133 -9.30 -16.95 10.85
N TYR A 134 -8.99 -16.43 9.66
CA TYR A 134 -8.00 -17.02 8.77
C TYR A 134 -6.58 -16.94 9.32
N GLY A 135 -6.19 -15.85 9.98
CA GLY A 135 -4.89 -15.76 10.64
C GLY A 135 -4.73 -16.77 11.78
N LYS A 136 -5.77 -17.01 12.58
CA LYS A 136 -5.77 -18.09 13.59
C LYS A 136 -5.68 -19.48 12.98
N HIS A 137 -6.28 -19.67 11.80
CA HIS A 137 -6.15 -20.91 11.06
C HIS A 137 -4.70 -21.13 10.55
N LEU A 138 -4.03 -20.08 10.08
CA LEU A 138 -2.66 -20.16 9.57
C LEU A 138 -1.59 -20.26 10.67
N PHE A 139 -1.72 -19.45 11.73
CA PHE A 139 -0.65 -19.22 12.71
C PHE A 139 -0.96 -19.81 14.09
N GLY A 140 -2.12 -20.46 14.26
CA GLY A 140 -2.55 -21.08 15.51
C GLY A 140 -3.63 -20.27 16.24
N GLN A 141 -4.41 -20.95 17.10
CA GLN A 141 -5.59 -20.35 17.75
C GLN A 141 -5.27 -19.17 18.69
N ASP A 142 -4.06 -19.16 19.25
CA ASP A 142 -3.56 -18.12 20.16
C ASP A 142 -3.01 -16.90 19.42
N TRP A 143 -2.93 -16.96 18.08
CA TRP A 143 -2.48 -15.82 17.29
C TRP A 143 -3.45 -14.64 17.43
N ILE A 144 -2.87 -13.45 17.53
CA ILE A 144 -3.56 -12.17 17.58
C ILE A 144 -2.91 -11.20 16.61
N PHE A 145 -3.70 -10.31 16.03
CA PHE A 145 -3.11 -9.18 15.29
C PHE A 145 -2.29 -8.30 16.24
N PRO A 146 -1.10 -7.84 15.82
CA PRO A 146 -0.28 -6.95 16.63
C PRO A 146 -0.97 -5.61 16.86
N LYS A 147 -0.59 -4.92 17.94
CA LYS A 147 -0.95 -3.52 18.19
C LYS A 147 -0.04 -2.57 17.42
N SER A 148 -0.57 -1.41 17.05
CA SER A 148 0.25 -0.32 16.49
C SER A 148 1.15 0.25 17.59
N LYS A 149 2.41 0.53 17.25
CA LYS A 149 3.35 1.19 18.15
C LYS A 149 3.05 2.68 18.28
N LEU A 150 2.65 3.33 17.19
CA LEU A 150 2.33 4.77 17.19
C LEU A 150 0.92 5.05 17.73
N TYR A 151 -0.01 4.11 17.55
CA TYR A 151 -1.43 4.26 17.88
C TYR A 151 -1.93 3.08 18.73
N PRO A 152 -1.42 2.90 19.97
CA PRO A 152 -1.71 1.73 20.80
C PRO A 152 -3.20 1.59 21.18
N ASN A 153 -3.95 2.70 21.13
CA ASN A 153 -5.39 2.74 21.40
C ASN A 153 -6.23 2.13 20.27
N GLU A 154 -5.69 2.04 19.04
CA GLU A 154 -6.39 1.38 17.93
C GLU A 154 -6.47 -0.12 18.18
N ARG A 155 -7.54 -0.76 17.71
CA ARG A 155 -7.87 -2.14 18.09
C ARG A 155 -6.74 -3.11 17.73
N PHE A 156 -6.16 -2.94 16.55
CA PHE A 156 -4.98 -3.63 16.07
C PHE A 156 -4.23 -2.75 15.03
N ARG A 157 -3.00 -3.13 14.71
CA ARG A 157 -2.21 -2.51 13.66
C ARG A 157 -2.75 -2.92 12.29
N TYR A 158 -3.38 -1.97 11.62
CA TYR A 158 -3.81 -2.08 10.25
C TYR A 158 -3.08 -1.03 9.40
N LEU A 159 -2.25 -1.48 8.48
CA LEU A 159 -1.35 -0.65 7.68
C LEU A 159 -1.93 -0.47 6.28
N ASN A 160 -1.91 0.75 5.76
CA ASN A 160 -2.45 1.03 4.44
C ASN A 160 -1.51 0.53 3.33
N GLY A 161 -2.06 -0.16 2.33
CA GLY A 161 -1.30 -0.81 1.26
C GLY A 161 -0.73 0.17 0.23
N GLY A 162 -1.27 1.39 0.15
CA GLY A 162 -0.89 2.38 -0.84
C GLY A 162 0.48 3.02 -0.63
N LEU A 163 1.09 2.85 0.54
CA LEU A 163 2.51 3.18 0.75
C LEU A 163 3.23 2.06 1.48
N GLN A 164 4.24 1.50 0.84
CA GLN A 164 5.11 0.49 1.43
C GLN A 164 6.57 0.77 1.07
N LEU A 165 7.40 1.07 2.06
CA LEU A 165 8.84 1.21 1.89
C LEU A 165 9.54 -0.06 2.38
N TRP A 166 10.07 -0.85 1.47
CA TRP A 166 10.69 -2.14 1.77
C TRP A 166 12.21 -2.06 1.69
N SER A 167 12.90 -2.71 2.64
CA SER A 167 14.34 -3.01 2.53
C SER A 167 14.55 -4.32 1.75
N ARG A 168 15.74 -4.49 1.16
CA ARG A 168 16.10 -5.72 0.42
C ARG A 168 15.96 -6.94 1.33
N GLU A 169 16.49 -6.83 2.54
CA GLU A 169 16.44 -7.86 3.57
C GLU A 169 14.98 -8.19 3.94
N GLY A 170 14.13 -7.16 4.07
CA GLY A 170 12.71 -7.33 4.31
C GLY A 170 11.98 -8.08 3.19
N ARG A 171 12.28 -7.77 1.92
CA ARG A 171 11.70 -8.48 0.77
C ARG A 171 12.17 -9.92 0.67
N LEU A 172 13.46 -10.18 0.89
CA LEU A 172 14.00 -11.55 0.90
C LEU A 172 13.41 -12.37 2.05
N LYS A 173 13.23 -11.75 3.22
CA LYS A 173 12.52 -12.35 4.35
C LYS A 173 11.06 -12.64 4.00
N ALA A 174 10.36 -11.68 3.37
CA ALA A 174 8.99 -11.85 2.89
C ALA A 174 8.87 -13.04 1.94
N ARG A 175 9.73 -13.13 0.91
CA ARG A 175 9.77 -14.27 -0.01
C ARG A 175 9.87 -15.61 0.70
N LYS A 176 10.68 -15.69 1.77
CA LYS A 176 10.90 -16.93 2.53
C LYS A 176 9.76 -17.28 3.49
N GLN A 177 9.15 -16.28 4.12
CA GLN A 177 8.25 -16.46 5.28
C GLN A 177 6.76 -16.22 4.96
N PHE A 178 6.45 -15.54 3.87
CA PHE A 178 5.06 -15.30 3.49
C PHE A 178 4.39 -16.61 3.06
N THR A 179 3.19 -16.87 3.57
CA THR A 179 2.39 -18.05 3.18
C THR A 179 1.86 -17.90 1.75
N SER A 180 1.44 -18.99 1.11
CA SER A 180 0.89 -18.98 -0.26
C SER A 180 -0.19 -17.89 -0.50
N VAL A 181 0.02 -17.07 -1.55
CA VAL A 181 -0.95 -16.06 -2.03
C VAL A 181 -2.20 -16.74 -2.60
N ASP A 182 -2.04 -17.86 -3.30
CA ASP A 182 -3.15 -18.67 -3.82
C ASP A 182 -4.05 -19.18 -2.72
N HIS A 183 -3.47 -19.78 -1.68
CA HIS A 183 -4.23 -20.29 -0.54
C HIS A 183 -4.98 -19.16 0.15
N TYR A 184 -4.31 -18.01 0.37
CA TYR A 184 -4.96 -16.82 0.90
C TYR A 184 -6.13 -16.35 0.02
N THR A 185 -5.94 -16.27 -1.29
CA THR A 185 -6.97 -15.79 -2.22
C THR A 185 -8.16 -16.74 -2.24
N LEU A 186 -7.92 -18.05 -2.23
CA LEU A 186 -8.97 -19.08 -2.19
C LEU A 186 -9.89 -18.89 -0.96
N HIS A 187 -9.30 -18.60 0.20
CA HIS A 187 -10.01 -18.51 1.47
C HIS A 187 -10.63 -17.13 1.74
N THR A 188 -9.99 -16.06 1.27
CA THR A 188 -10.35 -14.69 1.70
C THR A 188 -10.98 -13.86 0.59
N ARG A 189 -10.51 -14.01 -0.66
CA ARG A 189 -10.86 -13.16 -1.82
C ARG A 189 -10.58 -11.67 -1.62
N TYR A 190 -9.75 -11.30 -0.64
CA TYR A 190 -9.34 -9.91 -0.43
C TYR A 190 -8.02 -9.60 -1.14
N THR A 191 -7.69 -8.31 -1.19
CA THR A 191 -6.57 -7.77 -1.95
C THR A 191 -5.25 -7.88 -1.19
N GLU A 192 -4.19 -7.31 -1.77
CA GLU A 192 -2.83 -7.28 -1.27
C GLU A 192 -2.69 -6.61 0.11
N GLN A 193 -3.40 -5.50 0.39
CA GLN A 193 -3.29 -4.82 1.68
C GLN A 193 -3.61 -5.76 2.85
N MET A 194 -4.68 -6.56 2.72
CA MET A 194 -5.09 -7.52 3.75
C MET A 194 -4.08 -8.67 3.86
N TYR A 195 -3.57 -9.17 2.73
CA TYR A 195 -2.54 -10.21 2.72
C TYR A 195 -1.27 -9.74 3.41
N VAL A 196 -0.74 -8.58 3.04
CA VAL A 196 0.49 -8.01 3.60
C VAL A 196 0.32 -7.75 5.10
N ASN A 197 -0.79 -7.18 5.55
CA ASN A 197 -1.07 -7.00 6.99
C ASN A 197 -1.05 -8.33 7.75
N LEU A 198 -1.68 -9.36 7.18
CA LEU A 198 -1.71 -10.68 7.77
C LEU A 198 -0.30 -11.29 7.86
N GLN A 199 0.49 -11.22 6.78
CA GLN A 199 1.84 -11.78 6.78
C GLN A 199 2.78 -11.01 7.73
N LEU A 200 2.68 -9.68 7.78
CA LEU A 200 3.46 -8.82 8.67
C LEU A 200 3.00 -8.88 10.14
N SER A 201 1.95 -9.64 10.45
CA SER A 201 1.56 -9.92 11.84
C SER A 201 2.51 -10.91 12.53
N GLN A 202 3.30 -11.67 11.76
CA GLN A 202 4.23 -12.65 12.29
C GLN A 202 5.40 -11.96 13.01
N SER A 203 5.82 -12.50 14.15
CA SER A 203 6.87 -11.94 15.01
C SER A 203 8.26 -11.85 14.37
N VAL A 204 8.48 -12.56 13.26
CA VAL A 204 9.73 -12.53 12.48
C VAL A 204 9.94 -11.20 11.73
N PHE A 205 8.87 -10.42 11.53
CA PHE A 205 8.92 -9.15 10.81
C PHE A 205 9.01 -7.95 11.76
N ASN A 206 10.04 -7.14 11.54
CA ASN A 206 10.24 -5.85 12.16
C ASN A 206 9.66 -4.77 11.26
N VAL A 207 8.43 -4.35 11.57
CA VAL A 207 7.73 -3.27 10.87
C VAL A 207 8.00 -1.94 11.56
N SER A 208 8.42 -0.96 10.77
CA SER A 208 8.52 0.45 11.16
C SER A 208 7.20 1.15 10.82
N GLU A 209 6.65 1.92 11.73
CA GLU A 209 5.41 2.67 11.48
C GLU A 209 5.77 4.12 11.17
N LEU A 210 5.29 4.61 10.03
CA LEU A 210 5.38 6.01 9.64
C LEU A 210 4.14 6.76 10.13
N ASP A 211 4.29 8.05 10.42
CA ASP A 211 3.16 8.90 10.77
C ASP A 211 2.20 9.09 9.58
N THR A 212 0.95 9.50 9.87
CA THR A 212 -0.11 9.62 8.86
C THR A 212 0.17 10.66 7.76
N TYR A 213 1.13 11.57 7.90
CA TYR A 213 1.45 12.53 6.84
C TYR A 213 2.13 11.86 5.64
N TRP A 214 2.78 10.71 5.83
CA TRP A 214 3.39 9.96 4.73
C TRP A 214 2.37 9.22 3.86
N ASN A 215 1.16 8.97 4.34
CA ASN A 215 0.06 8.44 3.54
C ASN A 215 -1.24 9.00 4.12
N ARG A 216 -1.56 10.21 3.66
CA ARG A 216 -2.58 11.04 4.28
C ARG A 216 -3.94 10.81 3.62
N MET A 217 -4.83 10.18 4.37
CA MET A 217 -6.14 9.73 3.89
C MET A 217 -7.18 10.87 3.92
N PRO A 218 -8.23 10.83 3.08
CA PRO A 218 -9.21 11.93 3.00
C PRO A 218 -9.96 12.20 4.30
N TYR A 219 -10.31 11.15 5.05
CA TYR A 219 -10.97 11.29 6.35
C TYR A 219 -10.02 11.75 7.48
N GLN A 220 -8.73 11.91 7.18
CA GLN A 220 -7.74 12.48 8.09
C GLN A 220 -7.45 13.95 7.78
N TRP A 221 -7.83 14.44 6.60
CA TRP A 221 -7.60 15.81 6.15
C TRP A 221 -8.31 16.83 7.04
N LYS A 222 -7.60 17.89 7.42
CA LYS A 222 -8.18 18.99 8.17
C LYS A 222 -9.05 19.84 7.24
N ASN A 223 -10.28 20.11 7.64
CA ASN A 223 -11.23 20.90 6.84
C ASN A 223 -11.43 20.36 5.41
N ASN A 224 -11.33 19.04 5.23
CA ASN A 224 -11.36 18.37 3.92
C ASN A 224 -10.30 18.85 2.91
N GLN A 225 -9.17 19.40 3.40
CA GLN A 225 -8.06 19.83 2.56
C GLN A 225 -6.85 18.92 2.72
N PRO A 226 -6.27 18.41 1.62
CA PRO A 226 -5.06 17.59 1.67
C PRO A 226 -3.91 18.35 2.33
N ASP A 227 -3.31 17.76 3.36
CA ASP A 227 -2.24 18.37 4.18
C ASP A 227 -1.04 17.42 4.40
N GLY A 228 -1.00 16.29 3.71
CA GLY A 228 0.03 15.27 3.82
C GLY A 228 1.31 15.59 3.05
N LYS A 229 2.41 14.92 3.42
CA LYS A 229 3.62 14.80 2.59
C LYS A 229 3.32 14.01 1.32
N ILE A 230 2.50 12.97 1.44
CA ILE A 230 1.89 12.24 0.33
C ILE A 230 0.41 12.08 0.66
N ASN A 231 -0.45 12.51 -0.26
CA ASN A 231 -1.90 12.51 -0.08
C ASN A 231 -2.52 11.39 -0.91
N HIS A 232 -3.38 10.58 -0.28
CA HIS A 232 -4.08 9.46 -0.92
C HIS A 232 -5.51 9.89 -1.27
N PHE A 233 -5.83 9.95 -2.57
CA PHE A 233 -7.09 10.46 -3.08
C PHE A 233 -8.11 9.34 -3.30
N LEU A 234 -8.61 8.75 -2.21
CA LEU A 234 -9.51 7.59 -2.30
C LEU A 234 -10.76 7.80 -3.18
N ALA A 235 -11.21 6.70 -3.77
CA ALA A 235 -12.49 6.57 -4.46
C ALA A 235 -12.69 7.65 -5.53
N ARG A 236 -13.71 8.51 -5.40
CA ARG A 236 -14.03 9.54 -6.40
C ARG A 236 -13.13 10.78 -6.30
N ILE A 237 -12.39 10.94 -5.21
CA ILE A 237 -11.57 12.14 -4.99
C ILE A 237 -10.37 12.15 -5.97
N LYS A 238 -9.86 10.98 -6.38
CA LYS A 238 -8.79 10.86 -7.39
C LYS A 238 -9.09 11.56 -8.71
N PHE A 239 -10.36 11.68 -9.10
CA PHE A 239 -10.72 12.38 -10.34
C PHE A 239 -10.35 13.87 -10.34
N ASN A 240 -10.05 14.45 -9.16
CA ASN A 240 -9.52 15.81 -9.04
C ASN A 240 -8.00 15.90 -9.21
N MET A 241 -7.26 14.79 -9.11
CA MET A 241 -5.79 14.78 -9.16
C MET A 241 -5.19 15.50 -10.38
N PRO A 242 -5.73 15.37 -11.62
CA PRO A 242 -5.16 16.08 -12.78
C PRO A 242 -5.18 17.61 -12.65
N LYS A 243 -6.09 18.15 -11.83
CA LYS A 243 -6.13 19.58 -11.51
C LYS A 243 -5.16 19.92 -10.37
N LEU A 244 -5.11 19.06 -9.36
CA LEU A 244 -4.33 19.28 -8.13
C LEU A 244 -2.83 19.02 -8.30
N GLU A 245 -2.43 18.20 -9.27
CA GLU A 245 -1.00 17.90 -9.51
C GLU A 245 -0.17 19.11 -9.98
N LYS A 246 -0.85 20.23 -10.29
CA LYS A 246 -0.26 21.50 -10.71
C LYS A 246 -0.19 22.53 -9.58
N THR A 247 -0.50 22.13 -8.35
CA THR A 247 -0.48 23.00 -7.16
C THR A 247 0.61 22.52 -6.18
N GLU A 248 0.67 23.10 -4.99
CA GLU A 248 1.54 22.69 -3.88
C GLU A 248 1.31 21.23 -3.43
N LEU A 249 0.20 20.62 -3.83
CA LEU A 249 -0.14 19.23 -3.50
C LEU A 249 0.65 18.19 -4.29
N SER A 250 1.49 18.61 -5.24
CA SER A 250 2.35 17.73 -6.02
C SER A 250 3.70 18.39 -6.33
N VAL A 251 4.77 17.60 -6.30
CA VAL A 251 6.10 18.05 -6.70
C VAL A 251 6.27 18.23 -8.22
N TRP A 252 5.34 17.74 -9.05
CA TRP A 252 5.50 17.67 -10.50
C TRP A 252 5.85 19.01 -11.16
N ASN A 253 5.10 20.07 -10.87
CA ASN A 253 5.31 21.40 -11.47
C ASN A 253 6.03 22.39 -10.53
N ASN A 254 6.61 21.90 -9.43
CA ASN A 254 7.31 22.71 -8.42
C ASN A 254 8.84 22.50 -8.46
N ILE A 255 9.37 22.16 -9.63
CA ILE A 255 10.81 22.06 -9.93
C ILE A 255 11.24 23.24 -10.78
#